data_AF-A0A7J7L9K8-F1
#
_entry.id   AF-A0A7J7L9K8-F1
#
_cell.length_a   1.000
_cell.length_b   1.000
_cell.length_c   1.000
_cell.angle_alpha   90.00
_cell.angle_beta   90.00
_cell.angle_gamma   90.00
#
_symmetry.space_group_name_H-M   'P 1'
#
loop_
_entity.id
_entity.type
_entity.pdbx_description
1 polymer ?
#
loop_
_entity_poly.entity_id
_entity_poly.type
_entity_poly.pdbx_seq_one_letter_code
_entity_poly.pdbx_strand_id
1 'polypeptide(L)'
;MQSYLPCYTPEPLRKYREEELANAIVNDFGGHKLISHWLNTHLVIEPFVIATNRQGIAVPDPSQPHGLRLLIEDYPYVVDGLEIWSAIKPWVHEYCSFYYPKDDLIRGDAELQSWWDELRDVGHGDKKDEPWWPKMQTFVELTETCIASALHAAVNFGQYPYGGYLPNRPTISRSFMPERGTSEYAELESIPDGAFLKTITSQFQSLLNISFKAFSRRALSRAKRHS
;
A
#
# COMPACT_ATOMS: atom_id res chain seq x y z
N MET A 1 10.08 -2.50 24.16
CA MET A 1 10.34 -2.20 22.73
C MET A 1 10.73 -0.73 22.67
N GLN A 2 12.04 -0.45 22.71
CA GLN A 2 12.56 0.91 22.84
C GLN A 2 12.63 1.51 21.42
N SER A 3 11.81 2.52 21.14
CA SER A 3 11.91 3.30 19.91
C SER A 3 13.24 4.06 19.91
N TYR A 4 14.10 3.77 18.94
CA TYR A 4 15.52 4.16 18.92
C TYR A 4 15.82 5.63 18.62
N LEU A 5 14.91 6.59 18.86
CA LEU A 5 15.23 8.01 18.69
C LEU A 5 14.62 8.89 19.79
N PRO A 6 15.39 9.26 20.84
CA PRO A 6 15.17 10.53 21.51
C PRO A 6 15.46 11.69 20.55
N CYS A 7 14.71 12.77 20.67
CA CYS A 7 14.70 13.97 19.81
C CYS A 7 16.02 14.77 19.73
N TYR A 8 17.12 14.27 20.31
CA TYR A 8 18.43 14.92 20.31
C TYR A 8 19.49 13.98 19.72
N THR A 9 19.67 14.02 18.41
CA THR A 9 20.82 13.39 17.73
C THR A 9 21.95 14.42 17.58
N PRO A 10 23.13 14.22 18.21
CA PRO A 10 24.28 15.13 18.10
C PRO A 10 24.79 15.30 16.67
N GLU A 11 25.32 16.49 16.34
CA GLU A 11 25.80 16.88 14.99
C GLU A 11 26.73 15.87 14.29
N PRO A 12 27.70 15.24 14.96
CA PRO A 12 28.59 14.26 14.32
C PRO A 12 27.89 12.96 13.88
N LEU A 13 26.73 12.66 14.50
CA LEU A 13 25.98 11.42 14.28
C LEU A 13 24.89 11.54 13.22
N ARG A 14 24.66 12.75 12.67
CA ARG A 14 23.67 12.98 11.59
C ARG A 14 24.01 12.22 10.31
N LYS A 15 25.29 11.99 10.02
CA LYS A 15 25.73 11.20 8.84
C LYS A 15 25.46 9.69 8.98
N TYR A 16 25.34 9.18 10.20
CA TYR A 16 25.03 7.75 10.46
C TYR A 16 23.52 7.47 10.51
N ARG A 17 22.67 8.48 10.24
CA ARG A 17 21.22 8.32 10.08
C ARG A 17 20.88 7.45 8.88
N GLU A 18 21.77 7.33 7.89
CA GLU A 18 21.52 6.64 6.62
C GLU A 18 21.26 5.14 6.77
N GLU A 19 21.86 4.47 7.76
CA GLU A 19 21.65 3.03 8.00
C GLU A 19 20.41 2.71 8.84
N GLU A 20 20.06 3.55 9.82
CA GLU A 20 18.76 3.43 10.49
C GLU A 20 17.61 3.81 9.55
N LEU A 21 17.83 4.79 8.66
CA LEU A 21 16.96 5.04 7.51
C LEU A 21 16.91 3.82 6.61
N ALA A 22 18.02 3.14 6.32
CA ALA A 22 18.01 1.92 5.51
C ALA A 22 17.13 0.85 6.15
N ASN A 23 17.26 0.61 7.46
CA ASN A 23 16.40 -0.33 8.19
C ASN A 23 14.93 0.11 8.22
N ALA A 24 14.67 1.40 8.42
CA ALA A 24 13.32 1.97 8.35
C ALA A 24 12.72 1.84 6.95
N ILE A 25 13.50 2.04 5.88
CA ILE A 25 13.08 1.92 4.49
C ILE A 25 12.90 0.44 4.09
N VAL A 26 13.74 -0.48 4.60
CA VAL A 26 13.54 -1.93 4.43
C VAL A 26 12.25 -2.37 5.10
N ASN A 27 12.00 -1.90 6.32
CA ASN A 27 10.76 -2.18 7.05
C ASN A 27 9.54 -1.57 6.33
N ASP A 28 9.64 -0.33 5.86
CA ASP A 28 8.61 0.33 5.04
C ASP A 28 8.35 -0.44 3.74
N PHE A 29 9.40 -0.87 3.04
CA PHE A 29 9.25 -1.67 1.82
C PHE A 29 8.57 -3.01 2.11
N GLY A 30 8.96 -3.70 3.18
CA GLY A 30 8.34 -4.94 3.62
C GLY A 30 6.86 -4.75 3.95
N GLY A 31 6.53 -3.75 4.76
CA GLY A 31 5.16 -3.39 5.10
C GLY A 31 4.33 -2.96 3.89
N HIS A 32 4.89 -2.14 3.01
CA HIS A 32 4.25 -1.73 1.76
C HIS A 32 3.95 -2.95 0.87
N LYS A 33 4.90 -3.87 0.71
CA LYS A 33 4.72 -5.03 -0.16
C LYS A 33 3.75 -6.06 0.37
N LEU A 34 3.92 -6.47 1.63
CA LEU A 34 3.15 -7.55 2.22
C LEU A 34 1.79 -7.08 2.71
N ILE A 35 1.74 -5.93 3.38
CA ILE A 35 0.53 -5.45 4.03
C ILE A 35 -0.21 -4.49 3.10
N SER A 36 0.41 -3.38 2.70
CA SER A 36 -0.32 -2.33 1.97
C SER A 36 -0.70 -2.73 0.55
N HIS A 37 0.15 -3.48 -0.15
CA HIS A 37 -0.11 -3.93 -1.51
C HIS A 37 -0.71 -5.33 -1.51
N TRP A 38 0.02 -6.36 -1.10
CA TRP A 38 -0.46 -7.73 -1.25
C TRP A 38 -1.71 -8.01 -0.40
N LEU A 39 -1.68 -7.79 0.91
CA LEU A 39 -2.83 -8.02 1.77
C LEU A 39 -3.99 -7.06 1.47
N ASN A 40 -3.76 -5.75 1.54
CA ASN A 40 -4.88 -4.79 1.50
C ASN A 40 -5.46 -4.56 0.10
N THR A 41 -4.77 -4.95 -0.98
CA THR A 41 -5.29 -4.74 -2.36
C THR A 41 -5.49 -6.00 -3.18
N HIS A 42 -4.73 -7.08 -2.94
CA HIS A 42 -4.98 -8.35 -3.66
C HIS A 42 -5.82 -9.32 -2.85
N LEU A 43 -5.79 -9.25 -1.52
CA LEU A 43 -6.54 -10.17 -0.67
C LEU A 43 -7.80 -9.54 -0.06
N VAL A 44 -7.71 -8.37 0.56
CA VAL A 44 -8.82 -7.81 1.37
C VAL A 44 -9.59 -6.70 0.64
N ILE A 45 -8.95 -6.03 -0.33
CA ILE A 45 -9.56 -4.96 -1.13
C ILE A 45 -10.19 -3.86 -0.24
N GLU A 46 -9.36 -3.10 0.45
CA GLU A 46 -9.84 -2.01 1.34
C GLU A 46 -10.29 -0.79 0.51
N PRO A 47 -11.50 -0.23 0.72
CA PRO A 47 -11.91 1.01 0.07
C PRO A 47 -10.97 2.18 0.41
N PHE A 48 -10.62 2.99 -0.59
CA PHE A 48 -9.62 4.07 -0.47
C PHE A 48 -9.96 5.09 0.64
N VAL A 49 -11.23 5.45 0.77
CA VAL A 49 -11.74 6.38 1.81
C VAL A 49 -11.55 5.81 3.21
N ILE A 50 -11.80 4.51 3.41
CA ILE A 50 -11.60 3.82 4.69
C ILE A 50 -10.11 3.78 5.04
N ALA A 51 -9.26 3.41 4.08
CA ALA A 51 -7.82 3.39 4.28
C ALA A 51 -7.28 4.77 4.67
N THR A 52 -7.72 5.83 4.01
CA THR A 52 -7.29 7.22 4.27
C THR A 52 -7.69 7.70 5.66
N ASN A 53 -8.92 7.39 6.09
CA ASN A 53 -9.41 7.73 7.43
C ASN A 53 -8.68 6.92 8.52
N ARG A 54 -8.48 5.61 8.30
CA ARG A 54 -7.81 4.71 9.26
C ARG A 54 -6.34 5.04 9.45
N GLN A 55 -5.67 5.53 8.41
CA GLN A 55 -4.29 6.00 8.48
C GLN A 55 -4.15 7.36 9.17
N GLY A 56 -5.25 8.00 9.58
CA GLY A 56 -5.23 9.27 10.31
C GLY A 56 -4.77 10.45 9.44
N ILE A 57 -4.99 10.36 8.12
CA ILE A 57 -4.58 11.38 7.15
C ILE A 57 -5.73 12.34 6.81
N ALA A 58 -6.97 11.90 7.02
CA ALA A 58 -8.17 12.69 6.83
C ALA A 58 -9.17 12.44 7.96
N VAL A 59 -10.09 13.37 8.16
CA VAL A 59 -11.22 13.25 9.08
C VAL A 59 -12.55 13.44 8.34
N PRO A 60 -13.64 12.77 8.75
CA PRO A 60 -14.96 12.99 8.15
C PRO A 60 -15.40 14.46 8.28
N ASP A 61 -15.74 15.08 7.16
CA ASP A 61 -16.25 16.45 7.11
C ASP A 61 -17.19 16.59 5.90
N PRO A 62 -18.52 16.56 6.10
CA PRO A 62 -19.50 16.67 5.02
C PRO A 62 -19.43 18.00 4.25
N SER A 63 -18.77 19.03 4.79
CA SER A 63 -18.62 20.33 4.13
C SER A 63 -17.48 20.37 3.11
N GLN A 64 -16.60 19.37 3.11
CA GLN A 64 -15.43 19.28 2.25
C GLN A 64 -15.68 18.39 1.02
N PRO A 65 -14.91 18.58 -0.07
CA PRO A 65 -14.93 17.66 -1.21
C PRO A 65 -14.76 16.20 -0.77
N HIS A 66 -15.57 15.31 -1.34
CA HIS A 66 -15.60 13.88 -1.02
C HIS A 66 -15.97 13.51 0.43
N GLY A 67 -16.46 14.48 1.23
CA GLY A 67 -16.88 14.26 2.62
C GLY A 67 -15.74 14.07 3.62
N LEU A 68 -14.51 14.46 3.24
CA LEU A 68 -13.31 14.31 4.05
C LEU A 68 -12.53 15.62 4.09
N ARG A 69 -12.12 16.05 5.28
CA ARG A 69 -11.13 17.10 5.47
C ARG A 69 -9.75 16.48 5.62
N LEU A 70 -8.84 16.84 4.72
CA LEU A 70 -7.45 16.41 4.80
C LEU A 70 -6.75 17.12 5.97
N LEU A 71 -5.96 16.36 6.73
CA LEU A 71 -5.07 16.93 7.75
C LEU A 71 -3.78 17.47 7.15
N ILE A 72 -3.41 16.97 5.97
CA ILE A 72 -2.31 17.46 5.13
C ILE A 72 -2.91 17.79 3.77
N GLU A 73 -3.11 19.08 3.49
CA GLU A 73 -3.81 19.55 2.29
C GLU A 73 -3.08 19.17 1.00
N ASP A 74 -1.74 19.29 0.98
CA ASP A 74 -0.90 18.92 -0.16
C ASP A 74 -0.30 17.52 0.04
N TYR A 75 -1.17 16.50 0.12
CA TYR A 75 -0.75 15.11 0.10
C TYR A 75 -1.17 14.43 -1.21
N PRO A 76 -0.29 14.39 -2.24
CA PRO A 76 -0.64 13.96 -3.59
C PRO A 76 -1.30 12.59 -3.69
N TYR A 77 -0.89 11.63 -2.85
CA TYR A 77 -1.53 10.31 -2.82
C TYR A 77 -3.02 10.38 -2.49
N VAL A 78 -3.40 11.20 -1.51
CA VAL A 78 -4.78 11.33 -1.06
C VAL A 78 -5.57 12.24 -1.98
N VAL A 79 -4.98 13.37 -2.39
CA VAL A 79 -5.62 14.32 -3.31
C VAL A 79 -5.98 13.64 -4.63
N ASP A 80 -4.99 13.02 -5.31
CA ASP A 80 -5.23 12.35 -6.59
C ASP A 80 -6.11 11.09 -6.42
N GLY A 81 -5.92 10.36 -5.31
CA GLY A 81 -6.71 9.18 -5.01
C GLY A 81 -8.19 9.48 -4.77
N LEU A 82 -8.51 10.61 -4.14
CA LEU A 82 -9.88 11.07 -3.94
C LEU A 82 -10.54 11.49 -5.26
N GLU A 83 -9.81 12.12 -6.18
CA GLU A 83 -10.31 12.44 -7.52
C GLU A 83 -10.66 11.17 -8.31
N ILE A 84 -9.75 10.19 -8.33
CA ILE A 84 -10.01 8.89 -8.98
C ILE A 84 -11.19 8.17 -8.33
N TRP A 85 -11.24 8.15 -7.00
CA TRP A 85 -12.36 7.58 -6.24
C TRP A 85 -13.69 8.26 -6.61
N SER A 86 -13.70 9.59 -6.70
CA SER A 86 -14.86 10.39 -7.05
C SER A 86 -15.33 10.19 -8.49
N ALA A 87 -14.44 9.78 -9.39
CA ALA A 87 -14.78 9.43 -10.77
C ALA A 87 -15.33 8.00 -10.88
N ILE A 88 -14.76 7.04 -10.14
CA ILE A 88 -15.16 5.63 -10.22
C ILE A 88 -16.48 5.39 -9.47
N LYS A 89 -16.67 6.02 -8.31
CA LYS A 89 -17.85 5.79 -7.46
C LYS A 89 -19.18 6.03 -8.20
N PRO A 90 -19.38 7.15 -8.92
CA PRO A 90 -20.59 7.36 -9.73
C PRO A 90 -20.74 6.34 -10.86
N TRP A 91 -19.66 5.95 -11.52
CA TRP A 91 -19.70 4.97 -12.61
C TRP A 91 -20.14 3.58 -12.11
N VAL A 92 -19.55 3.09 -11.01
CA VAL A 92 -19.97 1.82 -10.38
C VAL A 92 -21.43 1.90 -9.93
N HIS A 93 -21.81 3.01 -9.30
CA HIS A 93 -23.18 3.23 -8.88
C HIS A 93 -24.14 3.19 -10.07
N GLU A 94 -23.85 3.90 -11.16
CA GLU A 94 -24.69 3.91 -12.36
C GLU A 94 -24.78 2.51 -12.97
N TYR A 95 -23.63 1.83 -13.17
CA TYR A 95 -23.57 0.47 -13.70
C TYR A 95 -24.41 -0.51 -12.86
N CYS A 96 -24.18 -0.57 -11.55
CA CYS A 96 -24.92 -1.46 -10.65
C CYS A 96 -26.42 -1.12 -10.62
N SER A 97 -26.80 0.15 -10.73
CA SER A 97 -28.21 0.58 -10.67
C SER A 97 -29.06 0.05 -11.82
N PHE A 98 -28.45 -0.25 -12.97
CA PHE A 98 -29.15 -0.90 -14.08
C PHE A 98 -29.60 -2.32 -13.75
N TYR A 99 -28.80 -3.06 -12.98
CA TYR A 99 -29.06 -4.46 -12.66
C TYR A 99 -29.78 -4.63 -11.31
N TYR A 100 -29.48 -3.76 -10.34
CA TYR A 100 -30.01 -3.81 -8.98
C TYR A 100 -30.67 -2.49 -8.57
N PRO A 101 -31.79 -2.09 -9.18
CA PRO A 101 -32.49 -0.85 -8.83
C PRO A 101 -33.13 -0.86 -7.43
N LYS A 102 -33.21 -2.03 -6.78
CA LYS A 102 -33.75 -2.21 -5.43
C LYS A 102 -32.96 -3.26 -4.68
N ASP A 103 -32.81 -3.06 -3.38
CA ASP A 103 -32.12 -4.01 -2.51
C ASP A 103 -32.71 -5.42 -2.56
N ASP A 104 -34.03 -5.57 -2.72
CA ASP A 104 -34.67 -6.89 -2.78
C ASP A 104 -34.14 -7.78 -3.92
N LEU A 105 -33.67 -7.17 -5.02
CA LEU A 105 -33.05 -7.91 -6.11
C LEU A 105 -31.66 -8.44 -5.73
N ILE A 106 -30.94 -7.74 -4.86
CA ILE A 106 -29.65 -8.19 -4.31
C ILE A 106 -29.88 -9.36 -3.35
N ARG A 107 -30.89 -9.23 -2.48
CA ARG A 107 -31.28 -10.29 -1.51
C ARG A 107 -31.77 -11.56 -2.22
N GLY A 108 -32.46 -11.39 -3.34
CA GLY A 108 -33.00 -12.48 -4.14
C GLY A 108 -32.01 -13.11 -5.13
N ASP A 109 -30.82 -12.53 -5.31
CA ASP A 109 -29.82 -13.03 -6.26
C ASP A 109 -28.98 -14.15 -5.61
N ALA A 110 -29.35 -15.39 -5.91
CA ALA A 110 -28.70 -16.56 -5.35
C ALA A 110 -27.21 -16.69 -5.75
N GLU A 111 -26.83 -16.23 -6.95
CA GLU A 111 -25.43 -16.31 -7.40
C GLU A 111 -24.58 -15.28 -6.64
N LEU A 112 -25.08 -14.06 -6.50
CA LEU A 112 -24.40 -13.00 -5.75
C LEU A 112 -24.26 -13.35 -4.26
N GLN A 113 -25.31 -13.87 -3.64
CA GLN A 113 -25.26 -14.29 -2.23
C GLN A 113 -24.27 -15.45 -2.05
N SER A 114 -24.33 -16.46 -2.92
CA SER A 114 -23.39 -17.60 -2.85
C SER A 114 -21.94 -17.17 -3.07
N TRP A 115 -21.69 -16.24 -4.00
CA TRP A 115 -20.36 -15.68 -4.22
C TRP A 115 -19.83 -14.97 -2.98
N TRP A 116 -20.68 -14.16 -2.33
CA TRP A 116 -20.29 -13.44 -1.12
C TRP A 116 -20.04 -14.38 0.07
N ASP A 117 -20.88 -15.38 0.26
CA ASP A 117 -20.70 -16.39 1.29
C ASP A 117 -19.43 -17.22 1.04
N GLU A 118 -19.13 -17.61 -0.20
CA GLU A 118 -17.88 -18.30 -0.54
C GLU A 118 -16.65 -17.41 -0.22
N LEU A 119 -16.70 -16.14 -0.59
CA LEU A 119 -15.63 -15.18 -0.29
C LEU A 119 -15.38 -15.06 1.22
N ARG A 120 -16.45 -14.89 2.02
CA ARG A 120 -16.35 -14.73 3.48
C ARG A 120 -16.00 -16.03 4.19
N ASP A 121 -16.70 -17.11 3.90
CA ASP A 121 -16.66 -18.34 4.70
C ASP A 121 -15.56 -19.31 4.26
N VAL A 122 -15.14 -19.25 3.00
CA VAL A 122 -14.07 -20.07 2.43
C VAL A 122 -12.83 -19.23 2.15
N GLY A 123 -12.96 -18.16 1.35
CA GLY A 123 -11.84 -17.31 0.96
C GLY A 123 -11.15 -16.63 2.14
N HIS A 124 -11.94 -16.07 3.06
CA HIS A 124 -11.51 -15.45 4.30
C HIS A 124 -12.10 -16.14 5.55
N GLY A 125 -12.19 -17.47 5.49
CA GLY A 125 -12.78 -18.27 6.58
C GLY A 125 -12.09 -18.07 7.95
N ASP A 126 -10.84 -17.60 7.97
CA ASP A 126 -10.09 -17.22 9.18
C ASP A 126 -10.66 -15.99 9.89
N LYS A 127 -11.44 -15.17 9.19
CA LYS A 127 -12.01 -13.90 9.67
C LYS A 127 -13.52 -13.80 9.47
N LYS A 128 -14.20 -14.88 9.11
CA LYS A 128 -15.64 -14.87 8.78
C LYS A 128 -16.54 -14.31 9.89
N ASP A 129 -16.12 -14.42 11.15
CA ASP A 129 -16.89 -14.02 12.33
C ASP A 129 -16.66 -12.55 12.74
N GLU A 130 -15.83 -11.81 11.98
CA GLU A 130 -15.52 -10.42 12.30
C GLU A 130 -16.71 -9.47 12.03
N PRO A 131 -16.94 -8.46 12.88
CA PRO A 131 -18.16 -7.63 12.82
C PRO A 131 -18.18 -6.61 11.68
N TRP A 132 -17.06 -6.44 10.97
CA TRP A 132 -16.92 -5.45 9.89
C TRP A 132 -17.32 -5.98 8.51
N TRP A 133 -17.66 -7.28 8.38
CA TRP A 133 -18.15 -7.82 7.12
C TRP A 133 -19.50 -7.21 6.73
N PRO A 134 -19.64 -6.66 5.51
CA PRO A 134 -20.96 -6.32 5.00
C PRO A 134 -21.80 -7.58 4.80
N LYS A 135 -23.12 -7.43 4.93
CA LYS A 135 -24.05 -8.57 4.81
C LYS A 135 -24.44 -8.87 3.37
N MET A 136 -24.05 -7.99 2.44
CA MET A 136 -24.42 -8.06 1.02
C MET A 136 -25.94 -8.08 0.81
N GLN A 137 -26.66 -7.22 1.53
CA GLN A 137 -28.13 -7.13 1.50
C GLN A 137 -28.63 -5.81 0.91
N THR A 138 -27.73 -4.87 0.61
CA THR A 138 -28.08 -3.52 0.16
C THR A 138 -27.23 -3.10 -1.02
N PHE A 139 -27.76 -2.16 -1.81
CA PHE A 139 -27.07 -1.57 -2.94
C PHE A 139 -25.75 -0.88 -2.56
N VAL A 140 -25.73 -0.25 -1.37
CA VAL A 140 -24.52 0.41 -0.84
C VAL A 140 -23.42 -0.62 -0.60
N GLU A 141 -23.73 -1.74 0.06
CA GLU A 141 -22.75 -2.80 0.33
C GLU A 141 -22.17 -3.41 -0.96
N LEU A 142 -23.01 -3.62 -1.98
CA LEU A 142 -22.57 -4.11 -3.29
C LEU A 142 -21.62 -3.12 -3.97
N THR A 143 -22.03 -1.86 -4.08
CA THR A 143 -21.24 -0.85 -4.79
C THR A 143 -19.92 -0.53 -4.10
N GLU A 144 -19.88 -0.52 -2.76
CA GLU A 144 -18.61 -0.33 -2.03
C GLU A 144 -17.63 -1.49 -2.25
N THR A 145 -18.13 -2.73 -2.34
CA THR A 145 -17.32 -3.91 -2.64
C THR A 145 -16.70 -3.85 -4.04
N CYS A 146 -17.39 -3.26 -5.01
CA CYS A 146 -16.91 -3.17 -6.40
C CYS A 146 -15.80 -2.12 -6.64
N ILE A 147 -15.59 -1.14 -5.75
CA ILE A 147 -14.66 0.01 -5.99
C ILE A 147 -13.19 -0.30 -5.59
N ALA A 148 -12.89 -1.58 -5.41
CA ALA A 148 -11.60 -2.21 -5.18
C ALA A 148 -10.33 -1.64 -5.87
N SER A 149 -10.49 -1.15 -7.11
CA SER A 149 -9.38 -1.07 -8.08
C SER A 149 -8.47 0.14 -7.90
N ALA A 150 -8.97 1.24 -7.34
CA ALA A 150 -8.21 2.49 -7.21
C ALA A 150 -7.04 2.36 -6.22
N LEU A 151 -7.26 1.69 -5.08
CA LEU A 151 -6.22 1.47 -4.09
C LEU A 151 -5.08 0.61 -4.66
N HIS A 152 -5.42 -0.45 -5.41
CA HIS A 152 -4.45 -1.31 -6.09
C HIS A 152 -3.55 -0.52 -7.03
N ALA A 153 -4.13 0.34 -7.88
CA ALA A 153 -3.37 1.17 -8.81
C ALA A 153 -2.37 2.09 -8.07
N ALA A 154 -2.82 2.75 -7.00
CA ALA A 154 -2.01 3.70 -6.25
C ALA A 154 -0.78 3.07 -5.57
N VAL A 155 -0.92 1.84 -5.04
CA VAL A 155 0.20 1.13 -4.39
C VAL A 155 1.01 0.24 -5.35
N ASN A 156 0.51 -0.03 -6.55
CA ASN A 156 1.18 -0.90 -7.53
C ASN A 156 2.05 -0.12 -8.55
N PHE A 157 1.54 0.95 -9.16
CA PHE A 157 2.24 1.59 -10.29
C PHE A 157 3.47 2.41 -9.90
N GLY A 158 3.60 2.80 -8.61
CA GLY A 158 4.76 3.50 -8.06
C GLY A 158 5.99 2.61 -7.79
N GLN A 159 5.87 1.29 -7.87
CA GLN A 159 6.93 0.36 -7.43
C GLN A 159 8.23 0.45 -8.23
N TYR A 160 8.15 0.72 -9.53
CA TYR A 160 9.33 0.89 -10.39
C TYR A 160 9.88 2.32 -10.34
N PRO A 161 9.07 3.40 -10.46
CA PRO A 161 9.56 4.76 -10.27
C PRO A 161 10.34 4.99 -8.98
N TYR A 162 9.82 4.52 -7.85
CA TYR A 162 10.47 4.73 -6.54
C TYR A 162 11.44 3.61 -6.16
N GLY A 163 11.20 2.38 -6.62
CA GLY A 163 12.00 1.20 -6.24
C GLY A 163 12.87 0.62 -7.35
N GLY A 164 13.07 1.35 -8.44
CA GLY A 164 14.00 1.02 -9.52
C GLY A 164 15.45 1.40 -9.23
N TYR A 165 15.66 2.34 -8.29
CA TYR A 165 16.95 2.63 -7.68
C TYR A 165 16.98 2.03 -6.27
N LEU A 166 17.63 0.87 -6.09
CA LEU A 166 17.54 0.11 -4.85
C LEU A 166 18.01 0.85 -3.59
N PRO A 167 19.03 1.73 -3.61
CA PRO A 167 19.36 2.55 -2.45
C PRO A 167 18.18 3.36 -1.89
N ASN A 168 17.21 3.74 -2.74
CA ASN A 168 16.02 4.48 -2.33
C ASN A 168 14.90 3.60 -1.74
N ARG A 169 14.86 2.29 -2.07
CA ARG A 169 13.88 1.32 -1.55
C ARG A 169 14.54 -0.07 -1.40
N PRO A 170 15.52 -0.24 -0.49
CA PRO A 170 16.13 -1.54 -0.24
C PRO A 170 15.08 -2.54 0.23
N THR A 171 15.20 -3.79 -0.22
CA THR A 171 14.22 -4.84 0.08
C THR A 171 14.62 -5.70 1.28
N ILE A 172 15.90 -5.66 1.64
CA ILE A 172 16.54 -6.46 2.69
C ILE A 172 17.65 -5.62 3.31
N SER A 173 17.81 -5.71 4.64
CA SER A 173 19.00 -5.33 5.38
C SER A 173 19.77 -6.60 5.77
N ARG A 174 21.07 -6.63 5.48
CA ARG A 174 21.95 -7.81 5.63
C ARG A 174 22.79 -7.75 6.89
N SER A 175 22.80 -6.63 7.61
CA SER A 175 23.66 -6.44 8.77
C SER A 175 23.00 -5.49 9.77
N PHE A 176 23.29 -5.71 11.05
CA PHE A 176 22.91 -4.78 12.11
C PHE A 176 23.86 -3.59 12.14
N MET A 177 23.46 -2.53 12.85
CA MET A 177 24.33 -1.39 13.11
C MET A 177 25.64 -1.87 13.78
N PRO A 178 26.82 -1.56 13.23
CA PRO A 178 28.07 -1.97 13.83
C PRO A 178 28.30 -1.29 15.20
N GLU A 179 28.93 -2.00 16.13
CA GLU A 179 29.22 -1.48 17.47
C GLU A 179 30.49 -0.62 17.48
N ARG A 180 30.53 0.41 18.34
CA ARG A 180 31.73 1.26 18.46
C ARG A 180 32.96 0.44 18.81
N GLY A 181 34.02 0.60 18.03
CA GLY A 181 35.30 -0.09 18.22
C GLY A 181 35.48 -1.35 17.38
N THR A 182 34.48 -1.78 16.60
CA THR A 182 34.66 -2.88 15.63
C THR A 182 35.28 -2.38 14.32
N SER A 183 35.81 -3.31 13.52
CA SER A 183 36.32 -3.02 12.17
C SER A 183 35.25 -2.46 11.24
N GLU A 184 34.01 -2.93 11.40
CA GLU A 184 32.87 -2.51 10.60
C GLU A 184 32.45 -1.08 10.96
N TYR A 185 32.58 -0.67 12.23
CA TYR A 185 32.35 0.71 12.64
C TYR A 185 33.41 1.65 12.05
N ALA A 186 34.68 1.24 12.06
CA ALA A 186 35.76 2.01 11.44
C ALA A 186 35.58 2.12 9.90
N GLU A 187 35.08 1.08 9.25
CA GLU A 187 34.70 1.12 7.83
C GLU A 187 33.55 2.11 7.59
N LEU A 188 32.51 2.09 8.42
CA LEU A 188 31.40 3.04 8.33
C LEU A 188 31.87 4.50 8.50
N GLU A 189 32.84 4.77 9.38
CA GLU A 189 33.36 6.13 9.56
C GLU A 189 34.15 6.65 8.35
N SER A 190 34.85 5.73 7.67
CA SER A 190 35.81 6.04 6.59
C SER A 190 35.20 5.97 5.20
N ILE A 191 34.30 5.02 4.95
CA ILE A 191 33.65 4.76 3.65
C ILE A 191 32.15 4.48 3.86
N PRO A 192 31.36 5.52 4.21
CA PRO A 192 29.95 5.36 4.56
C PRO A 192 29.11 4.77 3.43
N ASP A 193 29.34 5.17 2.17
CA ASP A 193 28.63 4.61 1.01
C ASP A 193 28.89 3.11 0.83
N GLY A 194 30.12 2.67 1.12
CA GLY A 194 30.53 1.27 1.05
C GLY A 194 29.85 0.42 2.13
N ALA A 195 29.82 0.93 3.36
CA ALA A 195 29.10 0.32 4.47
C ALA A 195 27.59 0.23 4.17
N PHE A 196 26.99 1.33 3.70
CA PHE A 196 25.58 1.36 3.32
C PHE A 196 25.24 0.31 2.24
N LEU A 197 26.02 0.21 1.16
CA LEU A 197 25.82 -0.78 0.11
C LEU A 197 26.02 -2.24 0.58
N LYS A 198 26.87 -2.47 1.59
CA LYS A 198 27.01 -3.77 2.25
C LYS A 198 25.81 -4.11 3.12
N THR A 199 25.25 -3.10 3.80
CA THR A 199 24.08 -3.23 4.67
C THR A 199 22.81 -3.51 3.86
N ILE A 200 22.58 -2.83 2.74
CA ILE A 200 21.35 -3.00 1.94
C ILE A 200 21.40 -4.20 0.98
N THR A 201 20.33 -4.37 0.20
CA THR A 201 20.14 -5.48 -0.77
C THR A 201 21.35 -5.65 -1.71
N SER A 202 21.82 -6.88 -1.87
CA SER A 202 23.00 -7.17 -2.70
C SER A 202 22.79 -6.79 -4.18
N GLN A 203 23.88 -6.57 -4.92
CA GLN A 203 23.82 -6.21 -6.34
C GLN A 203 23.06 -7.25 -7.18
N PHE A 204 23.32 -8.55 -6.96
CA PHE A 204 22.64 -9.61 -7.71
C PHE A 204 21.12 -9.63 -7.44
N GLN A 205 20.72 -9.56 -6.16
CA GLN A 205 19.31 -9.50 -5.78
C GLN A 205 18.63 -8.21 -6.28
N SER A 206 19.37 -7.10 -6.31
CA SER A 206 18.92 -5.82 -6.85
C SER A 206 18.59 -5.94 -8.34
N LEU A 207 19.46 -6.59 -9.12
CA LEU A 207 19.23 -6.81 -10.56
C LEU A 207 18.01 -7.70 -10.80
N LEU A 208 17.82 -8.77 -10.02
CA LEU A 208 16.63 -9.61 -10.09
C LEU A 208 15.35 -8.83 -9.76
N ASN A 209 15.36 -8.06 -8.66
CA ASN A 209 14.22 -7.24 -8.23
C ASN A 209 13.84 -6.18 -9.28
N ILE A 210 14.81 -5.46 -9.83
CA ILE A 210 14.56 -4.47 -10.89
C ILE A 210 14.02 -5.15 -12.14
N SER A 211 14.59 -6.29 -12.54
CA SER A 211 14.15 -7.03 -13.74
C SER A 211 12.71 -7.50 -13.62
N PHE A 212 12.32 -8.04 -12.45
CA PHE A 212 10.94 -8.44 -12.18
C PHE A 212 9.95 -7.25 -12.26
N LYS A 213 10.30 -6.11 -11.64
CA LYS A 213 9.49 -4.88 -11.69
C LYS A 213 9.45 -4.24 -13.09
N ALA A 214 10.51 -4.37 -13.88
CA ALA A 214 10.55 -3.87 -15.27
C ALA A 214 9.67 -4.72 -16.19
N PHE A 215 9.64 -6.03 -15.97
CA PHE A 215 8.83 -6.97 -16.74
C PHE A 215 7.33 -6.73 -16.54
N SER A 216 6.89 -6.50 -15.30
CA SER A 216 5.49 -6.15 -15.01
C SER A 216 5.05 -4.87 -15.72
N ARG A 217 5.93 -3.84 -15.77
CA ARG A 217 5.68 -2.60 -16.52
C ARG A 217 5.53 -2.83 -18.03
N ARG A 218 6.42 -3.65 -18.62
CA ARG A 218 6.39 -3.91 -20.08
C ARG A 218 5.18 -4.74 -20.50
N ALA A 219 4.77 -5.74 -19.70
CA ALA A 219 3.56 -6.52 -19.95
C ALA A 219 2.31 -5.63 -20.02
N LEU A 220 2.14 -4.71 -19.06
CA LEU A 220 1.05 -3.72 -19.04
C LEU A 220 1.08 -2.76 -20.25
N SER A 221 2.26 -2.32 -20.69
CA SER A 221 2.40 -1.43 -21.85
C SER A 221 2.11 -2.10 -23.21
N ARG A 222 2.16 -3.44 -23.26
CA ARG A 222 1.84 -4.23 -24.46
C ARG A 222 0.36 -4.52 -24.56
N ALA A 223 -0.32 -4.76 -23.44
CA ALA A 223 -1.77 -4.93 -23.38
C ALA A 223 -2.54 -3.68 -23.86
N LYS A 224 -2.09 -2.48 -23.48
CA LYS A 224 -2.69 -1.19 -23.91
C LYS A 224 -2.51 -0.84 -25.39
N ARG A 225 -1.67 -1.55 -26.14
CA ARG A 225 -1.45 -1.31 -27.58
C ARG A 225 -2.35 -2.13 -28.50
N HIS A 226 -3.19 -2.98 -27.92
CA HIS A 226 -4.11 -3.86 -28.65
C HIS A 226 -5.58 -3.65 -28.26
N SER A 227 -5.91 -2.55 -27.57
CA SER A 227 -7.27 -2.10 -27.25
C SER A 227 -7.60 -0.82 -27.99
#